data_AF-A0A444WQ30-F1
#
_entry.id   AF-A0A444WQ30-F1
#
_cell.length_a   1.000
_cell.length_b   1.000
_cell.length_c   1.000
_cell.angle_alpha   90.00
_cell.angle_beta   90.00
_cell.angle_gamma   90.00
#
_symmetry.space_group_name_H-M   'P 1'
#
loop_
_entity.id
_entity.type
_entity.pdbx_description
1 polymer ?
#
loop_
_entity_poly.entity_id
_entity_poly.type
_entity_poly.pdbx_seq_one_letter_code
_entity_poly.pdbx_strand_id
1 'polypeptide(L)'
;MEAFRVTPQPGVPPEEAGAAVAAESSTGTWTTVWTDGLTSLDRYKGRCYNIEPVAGEENQYIAYVAYPLDLFEEGSVTNMFTSIVGNVFGFKALRALRLEDLRIPISYIKTFQGPPHGIQVERDKLNNGQIGVLPNHAPIATAVDIGILRIRLNDQWVTMALMGGFARIGNNKITILVNDAEKSSDIDPEEAKQTLEIAEANLSKAEGKRQLIEANLSLRRARTRVEAINMLSQ
;
A
#
# COMPACT_ATOMS: atom_id res chain seq x y z
N MET A 1 4.09 -21.05 -5.69
CA MET A 1 4.28 -21.75 -4.39
C MET A 1 3.25 -21.19 -3.47
N GLU A 2 2.46 -22.07 -2.88
CA GLU A 2 1.22 -21.72 -2.21
C GLU A 2 1.18 -22.43 -0.87
N ALA A 3 0.79 -21.70 0.18
CA ALA A 3 0.69 -22.24 1.52
C ALA A 3 -0.79 -22.38 1.90
N PHE A 4 -1.22 -23.61 2.14
CA PHE A 4 -2.56 -23.92 2.60
C PHE A 4 -2.52 -24.39 4.03
N ARG A 5 -3.32 -23.76 4.91
CA ARG A 5 -3.67 -24.34 6.20
C ARG A 5 -4.77 -25.37 5.99
N VAL A 6 -4.44 -26.63 6.26
CA VAL A 6 -5.29 -27.80 6.04
C VAL A 6 -5.67 -28.42 7.38
N THR A 7 -6.95 -28.71 7.57
CA THR A 7 -7.47 -29.52 8.68
C THR A 7 -8.12 -30.78 8.10
N PRO A 8 -7.44 -31.94 8.11
CA PRO A 8 -8.00 -33.18 7.59
C PRO A 8 -9.15 -33.72 8.45
N GLN A 9 -10.02 -34.52 7.85
CA GLN A 9 -10.98 -35.32 8.59
C GLN A 9 -10.28 -36.37 9.47
N PRO A 10 -10.90 -36.83 10.57
CA PRO A 10 -10.36 -37.92 11.38
C PRO A 10 -10.09 -39.16 10.51
N GLY A 11 -8.88 -39.71 10.60
CA GLY A 11 -8.46 -40.88 9.83
C GLY A 11 -7.86 -40.59 8.45
N VAL A 12 -7.83 -39.32 8.00
CA VAL A 12 -7.15 -38.92 6.76
C VAL A 12 -5.72 -38.45 7.11
N PRO A 13 -4.67 -39.10 6.56
CA PRO A 13 -3.29 -38.63 6.74
C PRO A 13 -3.08 -37.22 6.19
N PRO A 14 -2.24 -36.38 6.83
CA PRO A 14 -1.97 -35.04 6.34
C PRO A 14 -1.32 -35.03 4.95
N GLU A 15 -0.51 -36.04 4.62
CA GLU A 15 0.09 -36.22 3.29
C GLU A 15 -0.95 -36.43 2.20
N GLU A 16 -1.96 -37.26 2.49
CA GLU A 16 -3.06 -37.52 1.56
C GLU A 16 -3.93 -36.26 1.39
N ALA A 17 -4.20 -35.55 2.48
CA ALA A 17 -4.91 -34.28 2.43
C ALA A 17 -4.17 -33.22 1.59
N GLY A 18 -2.85 -33.07 1.76
CA GLY A 18 -2.03 -32.17 0.95
C GLY A 18 -1.95 -32.57 -0.52
N ALA A 19 -1.83 -33.87 -0.81
CA ALA A 19 -1.83 -34.40 -2.17
C ALA A 19 -3.19 -34.20 -2.86
N ALA A 20 -4.30 -34.39 -2.14
CA ALA A 20 -5.64 -34.16 -2.66
C ALA A 20 -5.87 -32.68 -3.00
N VAL A 21 -5.44 -31.76 -2.13
CA VAL A 21 -5.46 -30.31 -2.42
C VAL A 21 -4.67 -30.03 -3.70
N ALA A 22 -3.44 -30.56 -3.83
CA ALA A 22 -2.60 -30.33 -5.01
C ALA A 22 -3.21 -30.89 -6.30
N ALA A 23 -3.83 -32.07 -6.25
CA ALA A 23 -4.44 -32.73 -7.40
C ALA A 23 -5.68 -31.97 -7.91
N GLU A 24 -6.64 -31.68 -7.03
CA GLU A 24 -7.93 -31.05 -7.36
C GLU A 24 -7.81 -29.56 -7.72
N SER A 25 -6.68 -28.92 -7.39
CA SER A 25 -6.36 -27.54 -7.78
C SER A 25 -5.43 -27.44 -9.00
N SER A 26 -5.09 -28.57 -9.64
CA SER A 26 -4.30 -28.56 -10.87
C SER A 26 -4.97 -29.34 -12.01
N THR A 27 -4.93 -30.66 -11.96
CA THR A 27 -5.17 -31.53 -13.12
C THR A 27 -5.79 -32.87 -12.73
N GLY A 28 -5.84 -33.19 -11.43
CA GLY A 28 -6.33 -34.47 -10.94
C GLY A 28 -7.82 -34.44 -10.63
N THR A 29 -8.42 -35.63 -10.67
CA THR A 29 -9.79 -35.90 -10.19
C THR A 29 -9.79 -37.19 -9.37
N TRP A 30 -10.93 -37.54 -8.76
CA TRP A 30 -11.08 -38.67 -7.83
C TRP A 30 -10.84 -40.06 -8.44
N THR A 31 -10.70 -40.17 -9.77
CA THR A 31 -10.41 -41.42 -10.49
C THR A 31 -9.34 -41.19 -11.55
N THR A 32 -8.59 -42.23 -11.88
CA THR A 32 -7.63 -42.17 -12.99
C THR A 32 -8.39 -42.04 -14.31
N VAL A 33 -7.98 -41.07 -15.13
CA VAL A 33 -8.57 -40.84 -16.45
C VAL A 33 -7.54 -41.16 -17.53
N TRP A 34 -7.95 -41.90 -18.56
CA TRP A 34 -7.06 -42.31 -19.65
C TRP A 34 -6.48 -41.12 -20.43
N THR A 35 -7.17 -39.98 -20.40
CA THR A 35 -6.74 -38.72 -21.02
C THR A 35 -5.46 -38.16 -20.41
N ASP A 36 -5.08 -38.59 -19.20
CA ASP A 36 -3.80 -38.24 -18.59
C ASP A 36 -2.62 -38.70 -19.46
N GLY A 37 -2.78 -39.79 -20.21
CA GLY A 37 -1.76 -40.29 -21.15
C GLY A 37 -1.61 -39.46 -22.43
N LEU A 38 -2.50 -38.51 -22.69
CA LEU A 38 -2.43 -37.62 -23.85
C LEU A 38 -1.59 -36.36 -23.58
N THR A 39 -1.24 -36.09 -22.33
CA THR A 39 -0.49 -34.90 -21.93
C THR A 39 0.66 -35.27 -20.99
N SER A 40 1.62 -34.36 -20.81
CA SER A 40 2.71 -34.60 -19.87
C SER A 40 2.26 -34.26 -18.46
N LEU A 41 1.69 -35.23 -17.75
CA LEU A 41 1.22 -35.05 -16.36
C LEU A 41 2.35 -34.55 -15.44
N ASP A 42 3.59 -34.97 -15.67
CA ASP A 42 4.75 -34.50 -14.90
C ASP A 42 5.06 -33.02 -15.10
N ARG A 43 4.66 -32.43 -16.23
CA ARG A 43 4.81 -31.01 -16.50
C ARG A 43 3.69 -30.18 -15.87
N TYR A 44 2.45 -30.68 -15.88
CA TYR A 44 1.27 -29.90 -15.52
C TYR A 44 0.71 -30.17 -14.12
N LYS A 45 1.10 -31.25 -13.44
CA LYS A 45 0.59 -31.54 -12.09
C LYS A 45 1.12 -30.55 -11.05
N GLY A 46 0.21 -30.06 -10.21
CA GLY A 46 0.53 -29.45 -8.93
C GLY A 46 1.17 -30.49 -8.02
N ARG A 47 2.15 -30.07 -7.23
CA ARG A 47 2.86 -30.96 -6.29
C ARG A 47 2.83 -30.39 -4.90
N CYS A 48 2.28 -31.14 -3.95
CA CYS A 48 2.55 -30.90 -2.54
C CYS A 48 3.97 -31.41 -2.25
N TYR A 49 4.88 -30.50 -1.86
CA TYR A 49 6.30 -30.82 -1.69
C TYR A 49 6.76 -30.78 -0.24
N ASN A 50 5.99 -30.14 0.63
CA ASN A 50 6.28 -30.09 2.06
C ASN A 50 4.98 -29.96 2.85
N ILE A 51 4.94 -30.55 4.03
CA ILE A 51 3.84 -30.45 4.98
C ILE A 51 4.44 -30.32 6.37
N GLU A 52 4.00 -29.31 7.11
CA GLU A 52 4.43 -29.07 8.48
C GLU A 52 3.23 -28.96 9.43
N PRO A 53 3.33 -29.47 10.66
CA PRO A 53 2.29 -29.28 11.66
C PRO A 53 2.27 -27.82 12.14
N VAL A 54 1.07 -27.29 12.41
CA VAL A 54 0.92 -25.95 12.99
C VAL A 54 1.22 -26.02 14.49
N ALA A 55 2.18 -25.20 14.94
CA ALA A 55 2.53 -25.13 16.36
C ALA A 55 1.33 -24.67 17.21
N GLY A 56 0.99 -25.45 18.25
CA GLY A 56 -0.08 -25.13 19.19
C GLY A 56 -1.50 -25.53 18.76
N GLU A 57 -1.66 -26.10 17.56
CA GLU A 57 -2.96 -26.56 17.06
C GLU A 57 -2.93 -28.08 16.85
N GLU A 58 -3.96 -28.77 17.35
CA GLU A 58 -4.11 -30.21 17.11
C GLU A 58 -4.74 -30.46 15.73
N ASN A 59 -4.14 -31.36 14.95
CA ASN A 59 -4.66 -31.79 13.65
C ASN A 59 -4.79 -30.66 12.61
N GLN A 60 -3.91 -29.64 12.68
CA GLN A 60 -3.75 -28.63 11.63
C GLN A 60 -2.34 -28.68 11.05
N TYR A 61 -2.26 -28.48 9.74
CA TYR A 61 -1.02 -28.56 8.98
C TYR A 61 -0.94 -27.42 7.97
N ILE A 62 0.27 -26.99 7.64
CA ILE A 62 0.55 -26.15 6.48
C ILE A 62 1.05 -27.06 5.36
N ALA A 63 0.26 -27.18 4.30
CA ALA A 63 0.63 -27.88 3.08
C ALA A 63 1.17 -26.88 2.06
N TYR A 64 2.39 -27.11 1.62
CA TYR A 64 3.03 -26.31 0.58
C TYR A 64 2.85 -26.98 -0.77
N VAL A 65 2.18 -26.27 -1.67
CA VAL A 65 1.90 -26.71 -3.03
C VAL A 65 2.73 -25.86 -4.00
N ALA A 66 3.13 -26.47 -5.12
CA ALA A 66 3.76 -25.79 -6.23
C ALA A 66 3.01 -26.11 -7.52
N TYR A 67 2.53 -25.06 -8.19
CA TYR A 67 1.93 -25.15 -9.52
C TYR A 67 2.91 -24.74 -10.63
N PRO A 68 2.92 -25.44 -11.76
CA PRO A 68 3.56 -24.99 -12.98
C PRO A 68 2.97 -23.66 -13.47
N LEU A 69 3.82 -22.76 -13.98
CA LEU A 69 3.39 -21.46 -14.50
C LEU A 69 2.41 -21.58 -15.67
N ASP A 70 2.61 -22.60 -16.51
CA ASP A 70 1.80 -22.87 -17.72
C ASP A 70 0.31 -23.18 -17.41
N LEU A 71 -0.06 -23.40 -16.13
CA LEU A 71 -1.46 -23.57 -15.73
C LEU A 71 -2.24 -22.25 -15.69
N PHE A 72 -1.54 -21.12 -15.63
CA PHE A 72 -2.16 -19.82 -15.39
C PHE A 72 -2.21 -18.98 -16.66
N GLU A 73 -3.39 -18.44 -16.93
CA GLU A 73 -3.58 -17.46 -18.00
C GLU A 73 -2.91 -16.12 -17.64
N GLU A 74 -2.14 -15.58 -18.58
CA GLU A 74 -1.44 -14.31 -18.44
C GLU A 74 -2.41 -13.16 -18.15
N GLY A 75 -2.09 -12.30 -17.17
CA GLY A 75 -2.92 -11.15 -16.81
C GLY A 75 -4.26 -11.48 -16.16
N SER A 76 -4.55 -12.75 -15.85
CA SER A 76 -5.86 -13.20 -15.38
C SER A 76 -5.84 -13.65 -13.90
N VAL A 77 -6.10 -12.70 -13.00
CA VAL A 77 -6.28 -13.00 -11.57
C VAL A 77 -7.45 -13.98 -11.36
N THR A 78 -8.50 -13.85 -12.17
CA THR A 78 -9.67 -14.72 -12.14
C THR A 78 -9.31 -16.18 -12.41
N ASN A 79 -8.53 -16.46 -13.46
CA ASN A 79 -8.09 -17.81 -13.78
C ASN A 79 -7.21 -18.41 -12.67
N MET A 80 -6.28 -17.61 -12.13
CA MET A 80 -5.41 -18.04 -11.03
C MET A 80 -6.22 -18.48 -9.81
N PHE A 81 -7.17 -17.66 -9.34
CA PHE A 81 -8.01 -18.04 -8.19
C PHE A 81 -8.96 -19.19 -8.52
N THR A 82 -9.50 -19.26 -9.74
CA THR A 82 -10.39 -20.37 -10.12
C THR A 82 -9.67 -21.72 -10.01
N SER A 83 -8.38 -21.77 -10.39
CA SER A 83 -7.56 -22.97 -10.30
C SER A 83 -7.17 -23.30 -8.85
N ILE A 84 -6.69 -22.31 -8.10
CA ILE A 84 -6.13 -22.52 -6.75
C ILE A 84 -7.20 -22.75 -5.69
N VAL A 85 -8.32 -22.03 -5.75
CA VAL A 85 -9.35 -22.04 -4.70
C VAL A 85 -10.72 -22.56 -5.15
N GLY A 86 -10.90 -22.90 -6.44
CA GLY A 86 -12.21 -23.24 -6.99
C GLY A 86 -12.89 -24.43 -6.32
N ASN A 87 -12.27 -25.62 -6.43
CA ASN A 87 -12.92 -26.88 -6.02
C ASN A 87 -12.42 -27.44 -4.67
N VAL A 88 -11.23 -27.02 -4.21
CA VAL A 88 -10.54 -27.64 -3.07
C VAL A 88 -11.18 -27.35 -1.71
N PHE A 89 -11.95 -26.27 -1.58
CA PHE A 89 -12.59 -25.89 -0.31
C PHE A 89 -13.83 -26.74 0.03
N GLY A 90 -14.39 -27.45 -0.96
CA GLY A 90 -15.56 -28.33 -0.78
C GLY A 90 -15.21 -29.81 -0.57
N PHE A 91 -13.92 -30.13 -0.42
CA PHE A 91 -13.45 -31.52 -0.41
C PHE A 91 -13.84 -32.23 0.88
N LYS A 92 -14.62 -33.33 0.77
CA LYS A 92 -15.19 -34.04 1.94
C LYS A 92 -14.14 -34.60 2.90
N ALA A 93 -12.93 -34.89 2.41
CA ALA A 93 -11.82 -35.37 3.22
C ALA A 93 -11.17 -34.28 4.09
N LEU A 94 -11.54 -33.01 3.89
CA LEU A 94 -11.08 -31.87 4.67
C LEU A 94 -12.22 -31.35 5.55
N ARG A 95 -11.88 -31.02 6.80
CA ARG A 95 -12.77 -30.32 7.72
C ARG A 95 -12.72 -28.81 7.51
N ALA A 96 -11.53 -28.29 7.23
CA ALA A 96 -11.30 -26.89 6.92
C ALA A 96 -10.07 -26.75 6.01
N LEU A 97 -10.11 -25.75 5.15
CA LEU A 97 -9.01 -25.35 4.28
C LEU A 97 -8.94 -23.82 4.27
N ARG A 98 -7.74 -23.26 4.32
CA ARG A 98 -7.50 -21.82 4.16
C ARG A 98 -6.23 -21.61 3.35
N LEU A 99 -6.31 -20.75 2.34
CA LEU A 99 -5.14 -20.25 1.64
C LEU A 99 -4.49 -19.16 2.50
N GLU A 100 -3.26 -19.38 2.95
CA GLU A 100 -2.52 -18.45 3.82
C GLU A 100 -1.65 -17.48 3.01
N ASP A 101 -0.92 -18.01 2.01
CA ASP A 101 0.00 -17.21 1.21
C ASP A 101 0.17 -17.74 -0.21
N LEU A 102 0.49 -16.83 -1.13
CA LEU A 102 0.76 -17.06 -2.54
C LEU A 102 2.07 -16.39 -2.95
N ARG A 103 3.08 -17.20 -3.26
CA ARG A 103 4.29 -16.72 -3.92
C ARG A 103 4.08 -16.70 -5.43
N ILE A 104 3.84 -15.50 -5.95
CA ILE A 104 3.66 -15.24 -7.37
C ILE A 104 5.03 -15.03 -8.05
N PRO A 105 5.38 -15.79 -9.10
CA PRO A 105 6.67 -15.62 -9.78
C PRO A 105 6.71 -14.31 -10.59
N ILE A 106 7.91 -13.71 -10.68
CA ILE A 106 8.13 -12.43 -11.40
C ILE A 106 7.68 -12.52 -12.86
N SER A 107 7.87 -13.68 -13.50
CA SER A 107 7.41 -13.92 -14.88
C SER A 107 5.91 -13.74 -15.03
N TYR A 108 5.11 -14.20 -14.05
CA TYR A 108 3.66 -14.01 -14.06
C TYR A 108 3.28 -12.58 -13.72
N ILE A 109 3.91 -11.97 -12.69
CA ILE A 109 3.63 -10.59 -12.27
C ILE A 109 3.78 -9.61 -13.44
N LYS A 110 4.79 -9.81 -14.30
CA LYS A 110 5.03 -8.96 -15.48
C LYS A 110 3.93 -9.01 -16.55
N THR A 111 3.03 -9.97 -16.50
CA THR A 111 1.88 -10.05 -17.41
C THR A 111 0.74 -9.12 -17.00
N PHE A 112 0.78 -8.57 -15.78
CA PHE A 112 -0.22 -7.65 -15.26
C PHE A 112 0.22 -6.20 -15.43
N GLN A 113 -0.75 -5.32 -15.68
CA GLN A 113 -0.53 -3.87 -15.64
C GLN A 113 -0.17 -3.40 -14.23
N GLY A 114 -0.75 -4.02 -13.20
CA GLY A 114 -0.61 -3.57 -11.81
C GLY A 114 -1.35 -2.24 -11.55
N PRO A 115 -0.98 -1.51 -10.48
CA PRO A 115 -1.60 -0.22 -10.15
C PRO A 115 -1.39 0.80 -11.29
N PRO A 116 -2.46 1.49 -11.77
CA PRO A 116 -2.36 2.47 -12.85
C PRO A 116 -1.44 3.65 -12.51
N HIS A 117 -1.37 4.00 -11.23
CA HIS A 117 -0.37 4.91 -10.67
C HIS A 117 0.23 4.26 -9.44
N GLY A 118 1.56 4.29 -9.34
CA GLY A 118 2.24 3.89 -8.11
C GLY A 118 2.10 4.98 -7.05
N ILE A 119 2.28 4.62 -5.78
CA ILE A 119 2.20 5.54 -4.64
C ILE A 119 3.07 6.80 -4.85
N GLN A 120 4.23 6.66 -5.48
CA GLN A 120 5.10 7.80 -5.80
C GLN A 120 4.46 8.75 -6.82
N VAL A 121 3.87 8.21 -7.89
CA VAL A 121 3.20 9.01 -8.93
C VAL A 121 1.92 9.64 -8.39
N GLU A 122 1.18 8.94 -7.52
CA GLU A 122 0.04 9.53 -6.83
C GLU A 122 0.49 10.66 -5.90
N ARG A 123 1.56 10.49 -5.12
CA ARG A 123 2.12 11.56 -4.28
C ARG A 123 2.60 12.76 -5.09
N ASP A 124 3.29 12.54 -6.20
CA ASP A 124 3.79 13.60 -7.06
C ASP A 124 2.64 14.36 -7.76
N LYS A 125 1.59 13.64 -8.18
CA LYS A 125 0.37 14.25 -8.73
C LYS A 125 -0.43 14.99 -7.67
N LEU A 126 -0.37 14.55 -6.42
CA LEU A 126 -1.04 15.12 -5.26
C LEU A 126 -0.15 16.09 -4.48
N ASN A 127 0.86 16.73 -5.10
CA ASN A 127 1.69 17.76 -4.46
C ASN A 127 0.91 18.99 -3.92
N ASN A 128 -0.42 19.03 -4.11
CA ASN A 128 -1.35 20.00 -3.51
C ASN A 128 -2.40 19.35 -2.57
N GLY A 129 -2.19 18.09 -2.17
CA GLY A 129 -3.21 17.21 -1.60
C GLY A 129 -3.55 17.51 -0.14
N GLN A 130 -4.80 17.88 0.11
CA GLN A 130 -5.41 17.81 1.43
C GLN A 130 -5.44 16.35 1.89
N ILE A 131 -4.89 16.04 3.07
CA ILE A 131 -5.03 14.72 3.68
C ILE A 131 -6.28 14.72 4.56
N GLY A 132 -7.33 14.02 4.12
CA GLY A 132 -8.49 13.75 4.96
C GLY A 132 -8.17 12.62 5.94
N VAL A 133 -8.22 12.89 7.25
CA VAL A 133 -8.04 11.88 8.30
C VAL A 133 -9.35 11.63 9.03
N LEU A 134 -9.82 10.38 8.99
CA LEU A 134 -11.04 9.94 9.67
C LEU A 134 -10.76 9.61 11.15
N PRO A 135 -11.79 9.67 12.02
CA PRO A 135 -11.68 9.19 13.41
C PRO A 135 -11.21 7.73 13.46
N ASN A 136 -10.41 7.38 14.47
CA ASN A 136 -9.84 6.04 14.70
C ASN A 136 -8.87 5.52 13.60
N HIS A 137 -8.32 6.41 12.76
CA HIS A 137 -7.26 6.04 11.85
C HIS A 137 -5.98 5.61 12.61
N ALA A 138 -5.19 4.70 12.02
CA ALA A 138 -3.88 4.33 12.55
C ALA A 138 -2.96 5.56 12.70
N PRO A 139 -2.03 5.61 13.66
CA PRO A 139 -1.17 6.77 13.81
C PRO A 139 -0.39 7.09 12.52
N ILE A 140 -0.49 8.32 12.03
CA ILE A 140 0.28 8.82 10.88
C ILE A 140 1.31 9.83 11.38
N ALA A 141 2.54 9.74 10.84
CA ALA A 141 3.52 10.80 10.90
C ALA A 141 3.87 11.23 9.47
N THR A 142 3.83 12.54 9.20
CA THR A 142 4.17 13.10 7.88
C THR A 142 5.02 14.35 8.04
N ALA A 143 5.92 14.58 7.08
CA ALA A 143 6.56 15.88 6.93
C ALA A 143 5.52 16.90 6.47
N VAL A 144 5.67 18.13 6.95
CA VAL A 144 4.88 19.29 6.55
C VAL A 144 5.85 20.24 5.86
N ASP A 145 5.56 20.62 4.62
CA ASP A 145 6.36 21.60 3.89
C ASP A 145 5.97 23.03 4.29
N ILE A 146 6.70 24.02 3.78
CA ILE A 146 6.34 25.43 3.90
C ILE A 146 5.01 25.64 3.16
N GLY A 147 3.98 26.07 3.89
CA GLY A 147 2.64 26.15 3.32
C GLY A 147 1.58 26.65 4.31
N ILE A 148 0.34 26.68 3.83
CA ILE A 148 -0.81 27.19 4.60
C ILE A 148 -1.50 26.03 5.32
N LEU A 149 -1.71 26.20 6.61
CA LEU A 149 -2.54 25.33 7.44
C LEU A 149 -3.86 26.03 7.74
N ARG A 150 -4.98 25.35 7.43
CA ARG A 150 -6.32 25.76 7.85
C ARG A 150 -6.85 24.76 8.86
N ILE A 151 -7.17 25.26 10.06
CA ILE A 151 -7.80 24.45 11.11
C ILE A 151 -9.12 25.11 11.48
N ARG A 152 -10.16 24.29 11.69
CA ARG A 152 -11.42 24.76 12.26
C ARG A 152 -11.41 24.53 13.77
N LEU A 153 -11.40 25.61 14.55
CA LEU A 153 -11.45 25.60 16.02
C LEU A 153 -12.72 26.32 16.46
N ASN A 154 -13.57 25.68 17.27
CA ASN A 154 -14.83 26.27 17.79
C ASN A 154 -15.68 26.92 16.68
N ASP A 155 -15.88 26.19 15.57
CA ASP A 155 -16.58 26.67 14.36
C ASP A 155 -15.95 27.83 13.59
N GLN A 156 -14.78 28.33 14.00
CA GLN A 156 -14.04 29.36 13.28
C GLN A 156 -12.85 28.76 12.53
N TRP A 157 -12.69 29.17 11.28
CA TRP A 157 -11.51 28.83 10.49
C TRP A 157 -10.35 29.74 10.89
N VAL A 158 -9.25 29.12 11.30
CA VAL A 158 -7.98 29.79 11.58
C VAL A 158 -6.99 29.38 10.48
N THR A 159 -6.38 30.38 9.87
CA THR A 159 -5.36 30.21 8.82
C THR A 159 -3.99 30.55 9.40
N MET A 160 -3.01 29.68 9.17
CA MET A 160 -1.64 29.84 9.64
C MET A 160 -0.65 29.58 8.51
N ALA A 161 0.40 30.38 8.43
CA ALA A 161 1.57 30.10 7.61
C ALA A 161 2.55 29.23 8.40
N LEU A 162 2.97 28.09 7.85
CA LEU A 162 3.93 27.18 8.47
C LEU A 162 5.28 27.23 7.75
N MET A 163 6.38 27.22 8.50
CA MET A 163 7.75 27.23 7.95
C MET A 163 8.40 25.83 7.97
N GLY A 164 7.61 24.83 7.60
CA GLY A 164 8.02 23.43 7.54
C GLY A 164 8.16 22.76 8.91
N GLY A 165 8.01 21.43 8.94
CA GLY A 165 8.05 20.65 10.17
C GLY A 165 7.52 19.22 10.02
N PHE A 166 6.93 18.71 11.09
CA PHE A 166 6.34 17.38 11.17
C PHE A 166 4.94 17.44 11.78
N ALA A 167 4.00 16.70 11.19
CA ALA A 167 2.69 16.47 11.76
C ALA A 167 2.56 15.01 12.19
N ARG A 168 2.02 14.81 13.39
CA ARG A 168 1.63 13.50 13.91
C ARG A 168 0.16 13.50 14.23
N ILE A 169 -0.56 12.49 13.74
CA ILE A 169 -2.00 12.35 13.91
C ILE A 169 -2.26 11.01 14.57
N GLY A 170 -2.89 11.02 15.76
CA GLY A 170 -3.22 9.82 16.50
C GLY A 170 -4.00 10.13 17.77
N ASN A 171 -4.81 9.17 18.24
CA ASN A 171 -5.67 9.34 19.43
C ASN A 171 -6.61 10.55 19.33
N ASN A 172 -7.21 10.79 18.15
CA ASN A 172 -8.02 11.98 17.84
C ASN A 172 -7.31 13.31 18.14
N LYS A 173 -5.97 13.31 18.16
CA LYS A 173 -5.15 14.50 18.38
C LYS A 173 -4.21 14.70 17.19
N ILE A 174 -4.18 15.93 16.69
CA ILE A 174 -3.21 16.39 15.70
C ILE A 174 -2.14 17.18 16.47
N THR A 175 -0.87 16.79 16.30
CA THR A 175 0.29 17.50 16.86
C THR A 175 1.16 17.93 15.70
N ILE A 176 1.38 19.24 15.54
CA ILE A 176 2.22 19.81 14.49
C ILE A 176 3.41 20.48 15.18
N LEU A 177 4.61 20.01 14.87
CA LEU A 177 5.87 20.57 15.32
C LEU A 177 6.52 21.24 14.13
N VAL A 178 6.61 22.56 14.15
CA VAL A 178 7.13 23.38 13.04
C VAL A 178 8.25 24.27 13.54
N ASN A 179 9.16 24.64 12.63
CA ASN A 179 10.26 25.54 12.96
C ASN A 179 9.76 26.94 13.31
N ASP A 180 8.72 27.39 12.61
CA ASP A 180 8.08 28.67 12.80
C ASP A 180 6.64 28.63 12.27
N ALA A 181 5.75 29.41 12.87
CA ALA A 181 4.36 29.53 12.45
C ALA A 181 3.75 30.88 12.83
N GLU A 182 3.13 31.53 11.84
CA GLU A 182 2.49 32.84 11.99
C GLU A 182 1.00 32.71 11.67
N LYS A 183 0.14 33.30 12.51
CA LYS A 183 -1.30 33.39 12.20
C LYS A 183 -1.51 34.50 11.18
N SER A 184 -2.44 34.32 10.26
CA SER A 184 -2.74 35.34 9.26
C SER A 184 -3.16 36.70 9.84
N SER A 185 -3.71 36.74 11.07
CA SER A 185 -4.06 37.97 11.79
C SER A 185 -2.87 38.76 12.30
N ASP A 186 -1.74 38.10 12.51
CA ASP A 186 -0.56 38.66 13.19
C ASP A 186 0.51 39.10 12.17
N ILE A 187 0.27 38.85 10.87
CA ILE A 187 1.18 39.20 9.77
C ILE A 187 0.82 40.59 9.26
N ASP A 188 1.80 41.51 9.29
CA ASP A 188 1.67 42.83 8.68
C ASP A 188 1.70 42.71 7.13
N PRO A 189 0.63 43.15 6.42
CA PRO A 189 0.55 43.05 4.96
C PRO A 189 1.67 43.78 4.22
N GLU A 190 2.14 44.91 4.75
CA GLU A 190 3.16 45.72 4.08
C GLU A 190 4.56 45.13 4.33
N GLU A 191 4.83 44.63 5.54
CA GLU A 191 6.06 43.90 5.84
C GLU A 191 6.18 42.62 4.99
N ALA A 192 5.08 41.86 4.86
CA ALA A 192 5.07 40.62 4.10
C ALA A 192 5.34 40.85 2.61
N LYS A 193 4.75 41.89 2.00
CA LYS A 193 5.00 42.27 0.60
C LYS A 193 6.44 42.73 0.39
N GLN A 194 6.98 43.59 1.26
CA GLN A 194 8.36 44.05 1.17
C GLN A 194 9.34 42.86 1.28
N THR A 195 9.07 41.93 2.21
CA THR A 195 9.87 40.71 2.37
C THR A 195 9.84 39.84 1.11
N LEU A 196 8.68 39.74 0.46
CA LEU A 196 8.53 39.01 -0.81
C LEU A 196 9.37 39.64 -1.92
N GLU A 197 9.29 40.97 -2.11
CA GLU A 197 10.07 41.69 -3.13
C GLU A 197 11.59 41.52 -2.91
N ILE A 198 12.05 41.60 -1.66
CA ILE A 198 13.46 41.38 -1.32
C ILE A 198 13.87 39.93 -1.62
N ALA A 199 13.03 38.95 -1.31
CA ALA A 199 13.31 37.54 -1.57
C ALA A 199 13.36 37.23 -3.08
N GLU A 200 12.49 37.83 -3.89
CA GLU A 200 12.52 37.74 -5.36
C GLU A 200 13.78 38.37 -5.95
N ALA A 201 14.16 39.55 -5.45
CA ALA A 201 15.39 40.23 -5.86
C ALA A 201 16.64 39.42 -5.46
N ASN A 202 16.63 38.72 -4.34
CA ASN A 202 17.74 37.85 -3.91
C ASN A 202 17.82 36.57 -4.73
N LEU A 203 16.69 36.00 -5.15
CA LEU A 203 16.67 34.83 -6.02
C LEU A 203 17.25 35.15 -7.40
N SER A 204 16.93 36.32 -7.97
CA SER A 204 17.46 36.73 -9.28
C SER A 204 18.97 37.00 -9.28
N LYS A 205 19.56 37.29 -8.11
CA LYS A 205 21.00 37.52 -7.92
C LYS A 205 21.78 36.27 -7.49
N ALA A 206 21.11 35.14 -7.26
CA ALA A 206 21.74 33.92 -6.77
C ALA A 206 22.37 33.11 -7.92
N GLU A 207 23.70 33.01 -7.96
CA GLU A 207 24.42 32.26 -9.00
C GLU A 207 24.88 30.87 -8.52
N GLY A 208 25.11 30.69 -7.22
CA GLY A 208 25.59 29.43 -6.64
C GLY A 208 24.47 28.44 -6.27
N LYS A 209 24.69 27.12 -6.45
CA LYS A 209 23.72 26.05 -6.07
C LYS A 209 23.17 26.20 -4.64
N ARG A 210 24.01 26.52 -3.66
CA ARG A 210 23.59 26.70 -2.26
C ARG A 210 22.77 27.98 -2.06
N GLN A 211 23.24 29.09 -2.63
CA GLN A 211 22.53 30.38 -2.57
C GLN A 211 21.16 30.28 -3.23
N LEU A 212 21.04 29.54 -4.34
CA LEU A 212 19.79 29.33 -5.05
C LEU A 212 18.80 28.50 -4.23
N ILE A 213 19.27 27.52 -3.44
CA ILE A 213 18.41 26.76 -2.51
C ILE A 213 17.94 27.66 -1.36
N GLU A 214 18.84 28.40 -0.74
CA GLU A 214 18.51 29.31 0.38
C GLU A 214 17.56 30.43 -0.08
N ALA A 215 17.79 31.01 -1.27
CA ALA A 215 16.92 32.02 -1.87
C ALA A 215 15.54 31.47 -2.26
N ASN A 216 15.47 30.24 -2.78
CA ASN A 216 14.20 29.58 -3.05
C ASN A 216 13.42 29.30 -1.76
N LEU A 217 14.12 28.90 -0.69
CA LEU A 217 13.49 28.69 0.61
C LEU A 217 12.93 30.01 1.16
N SER A 218 13.71 31.09 1.13
CA SER A 218 13.25 32.41 1.58
C SER A 218 12.07 32.93 0.75
N LEU A 219 12.09 32.71 -0.56
CA LEU A 219 11.00 33.08 -1.45
C LEU A 219 9.71 32.32 -1.11
N ARG A 220 9.81 31.00 -0.90
CA ARG A 220 8.66 30.17 -0.50
C ARG A 220 8.06 30.66 0.81
N ARG A 221 8.90 30.94 1.83
CA ARG A 221 8.43 31.47 3.12
C ARG A 221 7.71 32.81 2.97
N ALA A 222 8.30 33.76 2.26
CA ALA A 222 7.72 35.08 2.03
C ALA A 222 6.40 35.00 1.25
N ARG A 223 6.35 34.16 0.21
CA ARG A 223 5.12 33.92 -0.56
C ARG A 223 4.01 33.34 0.31
N THR A 224 4.31 32.33 1.14
CA THR A 224 3.32 31.73 2.05
C THR A 224 2.77 32.74 3.07
N ARG A 225 3.59 33.67 3.59
CA ARG A 225 3.11 34.76 4.47
C ARG A 225 2.08 35.64 3.75
N VAL A 226 2.36 36.04 2.51
CA VAL A 226 1.44 36.86 1.69
C VAL A 226 0.16 36.09 1.32
N GLU A 227 0.27 34.82 0.94
CA GLU A 227 -0.91 33.99 0.63
C GLU A 227 -1.81 33.77 1.86
N ALA A 228 -1.23 33.62 3.05
CA ALA A 228 -2.00 33.48 4.29
C ALA A 228 -2.85 34.73 4.60
N ILE A 229 -2.35 35.93 4.29
CA ILE A 229 -3.09 37.19 4.42
C ILE A 229 -4.23 37.26 3.39
N ASN A 230 -3.95 36.96 2.12
CA ASN A 230 -4.94 37.05 1.05
C ASN A 230 -6.11 36.07 1.22
N MET A 231 -5.93 34.98 1.97
CA MET A 231 -7.00 34.03 2.33
C MET A 231 -7.94 34.51 3.44
N LEU A 232 -7.64 35.61 4.15
CA LEU A 232 -8.60 36.24 5.07
C LEU A 232 -9.68 37.06 4.34
N SER A 233 -9.42 37.43 3.07
CA SER A 233 -10.24 38.34 2.27
C SER A 233 -11.30 37.64 1.41
N GLN A 234 -11.44 36.31 1.49
CA GLN A 234 -12.46 35.48 0.80
C GLN A 234 -13.29 34.69 1.79
#